data_AF-A0A8J5FXE5-F1
#
_entry.id   AF-A0A8J5FXE5-F1
#
_cell.length_a   1.000
_cell.length_b   1.000
_cell.length_c   1.000
_cell.angle_alpha   90.00
_cell.angle_beta   90.00
_cell.angle_gamma   90.00
#
_symmetry.space_group_name_H-M   'P 1'
#
loop_
_entity.id
_entity.type
_entity.pdbx_description
1 polymer ?
#
loop_
_entity_poly.entity_id
_entity_poly.type
_entity_poly.pdbx_seq_one_letter_code
_entity_poly.pdbx_strand_id
1 'polypeptide(L)'
;MHDAQLSLSAAAAADDVASKIVPPVTVVLEGRCICHRIRLHEHSGYESLAEALHRMFVVDVNESYGHGHEEKEGRLDLSNAVPGHVVAYEDMEDDLLLVGDLQWNDFVRVAKRIRIIPAKRSSRGKH
;
A
#
# COMPACT_ATOMS: atom_id res chain seq x y z
N MET A 1 9.70 42.80 -35.77
CA MET A 1 9.18 41.55 -36.34
C MET A 1 9.83 40.38 -35.62
N HIS A 2 9.19 39.85 -34.58
CA HIS A 2 9.42 38.49 -34.11
C HIS A 2 8.19 38.03 -33.34
N ASP A 3 7.35 37.33 -34.09
CA ASP A 3 6.26 36.46 -33.67
C ASP A 3 6.73 35.27 -32.82
N ALA A 4 5.75 34.70 -32.11
CA ALA A 4 5.63 33.32 -31.63
C ALA A 4 6.52 32.86 -30.45
N GLN A 5 5.87 32.57 -29.32
CA GLN A 5 5.64 31.18 -28.91
C GLN A 5 4.57 31.13 -27.78
N LEU A 6 3.36 30.71 -28.13
CA LEU A 6 2.40 30.12 -27.19
C LEU A 6 2.87 28.68 -26.95
N SER A 7 3.24 28.31 -25.71
CA SER A 7 3.45 26.89 -25.38
C SER A 7 3.16 26.58 -23.91
N LEU A 8 2.02 25.92 -23.73
CA LEU A 8 1.78 24.75 -22.87
C LEU A 8 2.16 24.84 -21.38
N SER A 9 1.22 25.29 -20.55
CA SER A 9 1.20 25.00 -19.11
C SER A 9 -0.23 24.77 -18.61
N ALA A 10 -0.88 23.73 -19.11
CA ALA A 10 -2.19 23.27 -18.62
C ALA A 10 -2.15 21.84 -18.05
N ALA A 11 -1.00 21.18 -18.01
CA ALA A 11 -0.90 19.77 -17.57
C ALA A 11 -0.78 19.60 -16.04
N ALA A 12 -0.34 20.62 -15.29
CA ALA A 12 -0.08 20.49 -13.86
C ALA A 12 -1.32 20.67 -12.95
N ALA A 13 -2.43 21.23 -13.48
CA ALA A 13 -3.62 21.54 -12.68
C ALA A 13 -4.71 20.44 -12.74
N ALA A 14 -4.66 19.55 -13.74
CA ALA A 14 -5.62 18.44 -13.86
C ALA A 14 -5.30 17.28 -12.89
N ASP A 15 -4.05 17.17 -12.45
CA ASP A 15 -3.59 16.07 -11.61
C ASP A 15 -3.95 16.25 -10.11
N ASP A 16 -3.93 17.50 -9.62
CA ASP A 16 -4.37 17.85 -8.25
C ASP A 16 -5.87 17.62 -8.03
N VAL A 17 -6.70 17.95 -9.03
CA VAL A 17 -8.14 17.70 -8.92
C VAL A 17 -8.45 16.22 -9.01
N ALA A 18 -7.76 15.46 -9.87
CA ALA A 18 -7.93 14.01 -9.99
C ALA A 18 -7.59 13.28 -8.68
N SER A 19 -6.49 13.65 -8.03
CA SER A 19 -6.04 13.10 -6.74
C SER A 19 -7.07 13.34 -5.61
N LYS A 20 -7.83 14.44 -5.66
CA LYS A 20 -8.93 14.70 -4.72
C LYS A 20 -10.17 13.84 -4.94
N ILE A 21 -10.33 13.24 -6.12
CA ILE A 21 -11.52 12.45 -6.51
C ILE A 21 -11.29 10.95 -6.33
N VAL A 22 -10.03 10.48 -6.29
CA VAL A 22 -9.73 9.05 -6.06
C VAL A 22 -10.05 8.68 -4.61
N PRO A 23 -11.02 7.78 -4.36
CA PRO A 23 -11.37 7.39 -3.00
C PRO A 23 -10.20 6.65 -2.34
N PRO A 24 -9.94 6.89 -1.05
CA PRO A 24 -8.89 6.15 -0.36
C PRO A 24 -9.31 4.69 -0.15
N VAL A 25 -8.33 3.81 -0.24
CA VAL A 25 -8.46 2.36 -0.08
C VAL A 25 -8.36 2.02 1.40
N THR A 26 -9.23 1.11 1.85
CA THR A 26 -9.17 0.62 3.23
C THR A 26 -8.13 -0.48 3.34
N VAL A 27 -7.29 -0.43 4.37
CA VAL A 27 -6.34 -1.47 4.74
C VAL A 27 -6.82 -2.12 6.03
N VAL A 28 -6.99 -3.44 6.01
CA VAL A 28 -7.49 -4.21 7.17
C VAL A 28 -6.45 -5.25 7.56
N LEU A 29 -6.06 -5.26 8.83
CA LEU A 29 -5.23 -6.33 9.40
C LEU A 29 -6.14 -7.42 9.97
N GLU A 30 -6.12 -8.60 9.36
CA GLU A 30 -6.87 -9.75 9.86
C GLU A 30 -6.38 -10.21 11.24
N GLY A 31 -7.32 -10.68 12.07
CA GLY A 31 -7.01 -11.12 13.43
C GLY A 31 -6.86 -9.98 14.43
N ARG A 32 -6.96 -8.71 14.00
CA ARG A 32 -7.02 -7.52 14.87
C ARG A 32 -8.14 -6.58 14.42
N CYS A 33 -8.71 -5.81 15.35
CA CYS A 33 -9.69 -4.76 15.02
C CYS A 33 -8.99 -3.47 14.56
N ILE A 34 -8.04 -3.57 13.61
CA ILE A 34 -7.23 -2.43 13.12
C ILE A 34 -7.54 -2.20 11.65
N CYS A 35 -7.94 -0.97 11.32
CA CYS A 35 -8.13 -0.53 9.95
C CYS A 35 -7.58 0.89 9.74
N HIS A 36 -6.94 1.09 8.60
CA HIS A 36 -6.44 2.39 8.15
C HIS A 36 -6.97 2.70 6.75
N ARG A 37 -6.90 3.98 6.35
CA ARG A 37 -7.24 4.41 4.99
C ARG A 37 -5.99 5.00 4.36
N ILE A 38 -5.66 4.54 3.14
CA ILE A 38 -4.51 5.02 2.38
C ILE A 38 -4.95 5.50 1.00
N ARG A 39 -4.23 6.48 0.46
CA ARG A 39 -4.44 6.96 -0.91
C ARG A 39 -3.36 6.36 -1.79
N LEU A 40 -3.72 5.36 -2.58
CA LEU A 40 -2.74 4.65 -3.40
C LEU A 40 -2.01 5.58 -4.39
N HIS A 41 -2.67 6.60 -4.92
CA HIS A 41 -2.04 7.56 -5.83
C HIS A 41 -0.95 8.44 -5.19
N GLU A 42 -0.89 8.53 -3.86
CA GLU A 42 0.15 9.29 -3.14
C GLU A 42 1.45 8.48 -2.97
N HIS A 43 1.46 7.20 -3.37
CA HIS A 43 2.65 6.34 -3.34
C HIS A 43 3.25 6.20 -4.74
N SER A 44 4.58 6.20 -4.81
CA SER A 44 5.35 6.06 -6.05
C SER A 44 5.43 4.62 -6.57
N GLY A 45 5.02 3.63 -5.77
CA GLY A 45 5.16 2.22 -6.09
C GLY A 45 4.94 1.31 -4.88
N TYR A 46 5.17 0.01 -5.09
CA TYR A 46 5.01 -1.01 -4.04
C TYR A 46 5.99 -0.84 -2.87
N GLU A 47 7.18 -0.32 -3.11
CA GLU A 47 8.16 -0.03 -2.05
C GLU A 47 7.64 1.05 -1.09
N SER A 48 7.16 2.18 -1.63
CA SER A 48 6.54 3.24 -0.83
C SER A 48 5.26 2.77 -0.10
N LEU A 49 4.48 1.90 -0.74
CA LEU A 49 3.35 1.25 -0.06
C LEU A 49 3.81 0.37 1.10
N ALA A 50 4.85 -0.45 0.90
CA ALA A 50 5.39 -1.32 1.93
C ALA A 50 5.89 -0.54 3.16
N GLU A 51 6.60 0.56 2.94
CA GLU A 51 7.03 1.48 4.02
C GLU A 51 5.84 2.03 4.82
N ALA A 52 4.80 2.48 4.11
CA ALA A 52 3.60 3.01 4.76
C ALA A 52 2.86 1.95 5.59
N LEU A 53 2.73 0.74 5.06
CA LEU A 53 2.13 -0.39 5.80
C LEU A 53 2.98 -0.75 7.03
N HIS A 54 4.30 -0.76 6.90
CA HIS A 54 5.19 -1.03 8.02
C HIS A 54 4.99 -0.01 9.14
N ARG A 55 4.96 1.28 8.80
CA ARG A 55 4.72 2.35 9.76
C ARG A 55 3.38 2.21 10.47
N MET A 56 2.29 2.00 9.72
CA MET A 56 0.94 1.94 10.27
C MET A 56 0.70 0.71 11.18
N PHE A 57 1.26 -0.44 10.83
CA PHE A 57 0.91 -1.71 11.51
C PHE A 57 2.02 -2.28 12.40
N VAL A 58 3.25 -1.79 12.25
CA VAL A 58 4.39 -2.21 13.08
C VAL A 58 4.76 -1.06 14.00
N VAL A 59 5.20 0.08 13.49
CA VAL A 59 5.76 1.17 14.30
C VAL A 59 4.70 1.79 15.23
N ASP A 60 3.63 2.37 14.67
CA ASP A 60 2.59 3.07 15.43
C ASP A 60 1.89 2.14 16.46
N VAL A 61 1.76 0.87 16.09
CA VAL A 61 1.21 -0.19 16.96
C VAL A 61 2.19 -0.48 18.11
N ASN A 62 3.47 -0.70 17.81
CA ASN A 62 4.49 -1.07 18.81
C ASN A 62 4.74 0.05 19.82
N GLU A 63 4.75 1.31 19.37
CA GLU A 63 4.81 2.50 20.24
C GLU A 63 3.61 2.57 21.20
N SER A 64 2.40 2.25 20.71
CA SER A 64 1.19 2.22 21.54
C SER A 64 1.21 1.11 22.61
N TYR A 65 1.93 0.01 22.35
CA TYR A 65 2.03 -1.13 23.27
C TYR A 65 3.33 -1.16 24.09
N GLY A 66 4.20 -0.14 23.97
CA GLY A 66 5.45 -0.04 24.74
C GLY A 66 6.48 -1.13 24.45
N HIS A 67 6.37 -1.80 23.30
CA HIS A 67 7.34 -2.79 22.85
C HIS A 67 8.45 -2.05 22.08
N GLY A 68 9.72 -2.40 22.32
CA GLY A 68 10.87 -1.71 21.73
C GLY A 68 10.95 -1.86 20.20
N HIS A 69 11.45 -0.82 19.54
CA HIS A 69 11.53 -0.71 18.08
C HIS A 69 12.69 -1.58 17.55
N GLU A 70 12.40 -2.63 16.77
CA GLU A 70 13.39 -3.27 15.91
C GLU A 70 13.30 -2.62 14.52
N GLU A 71 13.91 -1.46 14.35
CA GLU A 71 14.14 -0.88 13.02
C GLU A 71 15.05 -1.83 12.25
N LYS A 72 14.47 -2.62 11.34
CA LYS A 72 15.28 -3.28 10.34
C LYS A 72 15.68 -2.24 9.32
N GLU A 73 16.96 -1.83 9.33
CA GLU A 73 17.62 -1.00 8.30
C GLU A 73 17.73 -1.70 6.91
N GLY A 74 16.76 -2.56 6.56
CA GLY A 74 16.68 -3.24 5.28
C GLY A 74 15.67 -2.57 4.37
N ARG A 75 15.90 -2.65 3.05
CA ARG A 75 14.91 -2.24 2.06
C ARG A 75 13.59 -2.96 2.32
N LEU A 76 12.51 -2.20 2.48
CA LEU A 76 11.17 -2.75 2.69
C LEU A 76 10.53 -3.10 1.35
N ASP A 77 9.83 -4.23 1.34
CA ASP A 77 9.00 -4.69 0.24
C ASP A 77 7.72 -5.33 0.80
N LEU A 78 6.81 -5.76 -0.06
CA LEU A 78 5.52 -6.32 0.35
C LEU A 78 5.65 -7.60 1.20
N SER A 79 6.76 -8.34 1.08
CA SER A 79 6.99 -9.59 1.80
C SER A 79 7.43 -9.38 3.25
N ASN A 80 8.02 -8.22 3.56
CA ASN A 80 8.49 -7.86 4.89
C ASN A 80 7.79 -6.63 5.49
N ALA A 81 6.89 -5.97 4.74
CA ALA A 81 6.13 -4.79 5.17
C ALA A 81 5.45 -5.01 6.52
N VAL A 82 4.77 -6.14 6.71
CA VAL A 82 4.18 -6.52 8.00
C VAL A 82 4.68 -7.93 8.37
N PRO A 83 5.64 -8.05 9.30
CA PRO A 83 6.26 -9.33 9.64
C PRO A 83 5.23 -10.40 10.02
N GLY A 84 5.39 -11.60 9.45
CA GLY A 84 4.50 -12.74 9.71
C GLY A 84 3.14 -12.66 9.02
N HIS A 85 2.95 -11.71 8.10
CA HIS A 85 1.72 -11.53 7.34
C HIS A 85 1.98 -11.50 5.84
N VAL A 86 0.94 -11.73 5.06
CA VAL A 86 0.89 -11.62 3.61
C VAL A 86 -0.01 -10.44 3.25
N VAL A 87 0.41 -9.63 2.29
CA VAL A 87 -0.38 -8.50 1.78
C VAL A 87 -1.16 -8.95 0.54
N ALA A 88 -2.49 -8.94 0.65
CA ALA A 88 -3.45 -9.26 -0.41
C ALA A 88 -4.37 -8.06 -0.67
N TYR A 89 -5.16 -8.10 -1.74
CA TYR A 89 -6.16 -7.08 -2.03
C TYR A 89 -7.45 -7.70 -2.57
N GLU A 90 -8.58 -7.05 -2.29
CA GLU A 90 -9.86 -7.29 -2.97
C GLU A 90 -9.91 -6.35 -4.18
N ASP A 91 -10.25 -6.89 -5.35
CA ASP A 91 -10.42 -6.10 -6.57
C ASP A 91 -11.88 -5.64 -6.79
N MET A 92 -12.22 -5.22 -8.01
CA MET A 92 -13.57 -4.76 -8.35
C MET A 92 -14.61 -5.90 -8.39
N GLU A 93 -14.17 -7.14 -8.58
CA GLU A 93 -15.01 -8.35 -8.65
C GLU A 93 -15.13 -9.03 -7.27
N ASP A 94 -14.59 -8.39 -6.22
CA ASP A 94 -14.52 -8.91 -4.85
C ASP A 94 -13.64 -10.16 -4.72
N ASP A 95 -12.72 -10.39 -5.68
CA ASP A 95 -11.74 -11.46 -5.63
C ASP A 95 -10.54 -11.09 -4.75
N LEU A 96 -10.11 -12.04 -3.90
CA LEU A 96 -8.95 -11.87 -3.03
C LEU A 96 -7.67 -12.33 -3.73
N LEU A 97 -6.84 -11.37 -4.12
CA LEU A 97 -5.63 -11.58 -4.91
C LEU A 97 -4.37 -11.15 -4.16
N LEU A 98 -3.20 -11.68 -4.54
CA LEU A 98 -1.93 -11.29 -3.95
C LEU A 98 -1.47 -9.93 -4.50
N VAL A 99 -0.93 -9.06 -3.63
CA VAL A 99 -0.35 -7.81 -4.11
C VAL A 99 1.00 -8.08 -4.75
N GLY A 100 1.23 -7.53 -5.95
CA GLY A 100 2.53 -7.58 -6.66
C GLY A 100 2.49 -8.24 -8.03
N ASP A 101 1.37 -8.89 -8.40
CA ASP A 101 1.22 -9.53 -9.73
C ASP A 101 0.95 -8.52 -10.85
N LEU A 102 0.38 -7.35 -10.52
CA LEU A 102 0.12 -6.27 -11.45
C LEU A 102 1.25 -5.23 -11.43
N GLN A 103 1.34 -4.43 -12.49
CA GLN A 103 2.11 -3.19 -12.42
C GLN A 103 1.42 -2.22 -11.45
N TRP A 104 2.21 -1.34 -10.83
CA TRP A 104 1.72 -0.40 -9.82
C TRP A 104 0.47 0.38 -10.26
N ASN A 105 0.51 0.98 -11.45
CA ASN A 105 -0.60 1.78 -11.96
C ASN A 105 -1.87 0.97 -12.19
N ASP A 106 -1.76 -0.30 -12.59
CA ASP A 106 -2.92 -1.17 -12.75
C ASP A 106 -3.49 -1.58 -11.39
N PHE A 107 -2.62 -1.92 -10.44
CA PHE A 107 -3.01 -2.18 -9.07
C PHE A 107 -3.77 -1.01 -8.43
N VAL A 108 -3.27 0.23 -8.57
CA VAL A 108 -3.94 1.45 -8.07
C VAL A 108 -5.36 1.58 -8.63
N ARG A 109 -5.59 1.16 -9.88
CA ARG A 109 -6.89 1.26 -10.53
C ARG A 109 -7.88 0.21 -10.05
N VAL A 110 -7.43 -1.02 -9.78
CA VAL A 110 -8.32 -2.16 -9.48
C VAL A 110 -8.51 -2.43 -7.99
N ALA A 111 -7.59 -1.98 -7.13
CA ALA A 111 -7.62 -2.30 -5.71
C ALA A 111 -8.75 -1.57 -4.98
N LYS A 112 -9.71 -2.34 -4.45
CA LYS A 112 -10.84 -1.84 -3.66
C LYS A 112 -10.52 -1.84 -2.16
N ARG A 113 -9.82 -2.88 -1.68
CA ARG A 113 -9.40 -3.05 -0.28
C ARG A 113 -8.06 -3.77 -0.21
N ILE A 114 -7.20 -3.40 0.72
CA ILE A 114 -6.00 -4.18 1.06
C ILE A 114 -6.26 -4.99 2.33
N ARG A 115 -5.82 -6.25 2.30
CA ARG A 115 -5.96 -7.22 3.38
C ARG A 115 -4.59 -7.70 3.80
N ILE A 116 -4.25 -7.51 5.06
CA ILE A 116 -3.02 -8.03 5.67
C ILE A 116 -3.40 -9.27 6.45
N ILE A 117 -2.98 -10.43 5.96
CA ILE A 117 -3.46 -11.75 6.40
C ILE A 117 -2.33 -12.46 7.13
N PRO A 118 -2.55 -13.06 8.32
CA PRO A 118 -1.53 -13.87 8.99
C PRO A 118 -0.98 -14.95 8.06
N ALA A 119 0.34 -14.98 7.89
CA ALA A 119 0.98 -16.04 7.13
C ALA A 119 0.79 -17.35 7.91
N LYS A 120 0.12 -18.34 7.29
CA LYS A 120 0.05 -19.69 7.87
C LYS A 120 1.49 -20.19 8.06
N ARG A 121 1.88 -20.46 9.30
CA ARG A 121 3.05 -21.31 9.57
C ARG A 121 2.71 -22.67 8.96
N SER A 122 3.23 -22.97 7.78
CA SER A 122 3.21 -24.34 7.29
C SER A 122 4.07 -25.15 8.26
N SER A 123 3.42 -25.89 9.15
CA SER A 123 4.05 -27.03 9.79
C SER A 123 4.31 -28.04 8.68
N ARG A 124 5.39 -27.85 7.91
CA ARG A 124 6.02 -28.93 7.17
C ARG A 124 6.51 -29.91 8.21
N GLY A 125 5.62 -30.81 8.62
CA GLY A 125 5.97 -31.98 9.39
C GLY A 125 7.04 -32.73 8.61
N LYS A 126 8.28 -32.66 9.10
CA LYS A 126 9.29 -33.65 8.76
C LYS A 126 8.79 -34.96 9.37
N HIS A 127 8.31 -35.86 8.51
CA HIS A 127 8.35 -37.29 8.75
C HIS A 127 9.55 -37.83 7.98
#